data_AF-A0A358DGN9-F1
#
_entry.id   AF-A0A358DGN9-F1
#
_cell.length_a   1.000
_cell.length_b   1.000
_cell.length_c   1.000
_cell.angle_alpha   90.00
_cell.angle_beta   90.00
_cell.angle_gamma   90.00
#
_symmetry.space_group_name_H-M   'P 1'
#
loop_
_entity.id
_entity.type
_entity.pdbx_description
1 polymer ?
#
loop_
_entity_poly.entity_id
_entity_poly.type
_entity_poly.pdbx_seq_one_letter_code
_entity_poly.pdbx_strand_id
1 'polypeptide(L)'
;MNLAEEESVVAVTAGTRAVEVPACVDPCRDVQEVRLMAGQHYEAGKVYVVNNKEKLYVAYETTGEWKMKAIHLFVGACDKLPVNKQGNLVPGQFPYKVEFNGLQTFYYVEIPLDTLPEGCVCVAAHAEVVKVVDGEIVQSETAFGEGEKVGKNWFMKFEYCIAVCEDEPPVEMCYQDETAWAAGSRYVTQGNWATYTPYVANTPVNVFAGQNYLVGTVTFSEVVDGKVTITLAALNGARLQSVAESVKIQGYETAPSGNPAPGQFTTYKGNETTVTVDAYAYYGIHLDVQRVVDCPE
;
A
#
# COMPACT_ATOMS: atom_id res chain seq x y z
N MET A 1 -38.05 2.81 29.90
CA MET A 1 -38.14 4.24 30.25
C MET A 1 -36.78 4.68 30.75
N ASN A 2 -36.32 5.83 30.26
CA ASN A 2 -35.10 6.60 30.59
C ASN A 2 -33.83 6.09 29.85
N LEU A 3 -33.27 6.75 28.81
CA LEU A 3 -32.86 8.17 28.60
C LEU A 3 -32.02 8.69 29.78
N ALA A 4 -30.88 9.36 29.67
CA ALA A 4 -29.92 9.74 28.63
C ALA A 4 -28.67 10.20 29.46
N GLU A 5 -27.44 10.25 28.95
CA GLU A 5 -26.71 11.44 28.43
C GLU A 5 -25.21 11.06 28.55
N GLU A 6 -24.41 11.06 27.46
CA GLU A 6 -23.51 12.14 26.98
C GLU A 6 -22.32 12.43 27.93
N GLU A 7 -21.07 12.67 27.53
CA GLU A 7 -20.39 12.94 26.25
C GLU A 7 -18.84 12.88 26.51
N SER A 8 -18.00 12.49 25.54
CA SER A 8 -17.05 13.36 24.78
C SER A 8 -15.56 13.21 25.18
N VAL A 9 -14.69 12.84 24.23
CA VAL A 9 -13.53 13.66 23.74
C VAL A 9 -13.15 13.25 22.29
N VAL A 10 -13.56 14.09 21.34
CA VAL A 10 -12.96 14.59 20.06
C VAL A 10 -11.56 14.03 19.68
N ALA A 11 -11.43 13.23 18.60
CA ALA A 11 -11.15 13.58 17.19
C ALA A 11 -9.75 14.17 16.86
N VAL A 12 -8.97 13.43 16.05
CA VAL A 12 -8.13 14.02 14.99
C VAL A 12 -8.34 13.19 13.72
N THR A 13 -8.78 13.90 12.71
CA THR A 13 -9.13 13.51 11.35
C THR A 13 -7.91 13.21 10.50
N ALA A 14 -7.94 12.08 9.79
CA ALA A 14 -7.38 11.96 8.45
C ALA A 14 -8.22 10.89 7.71
N GLY A 15 -9.32 11.35 7.13
CA GLY A 15 -10.09 10.54 6.19
C GLY A 15 -9.35 10.46 4.87
N THR A 16 -8.34 9.60 4.76
CA THR A 16 -7.94 9.03 3.48
C THR A 16 -8.93 7.92 3.17
N ARG A 17 -10.09 8.30 2.62
CA ARG A 17 -10.91 7.33 1.91
C ARG A 17 -10.10 6.95 0.67
N ALA A 18 -9.42 5.81 0.74
CA ALA A 18 -8.76 5.22 -0.42
C ALA A 18 -9.82 5.13 -1.53
N VAL A 19 -9.66 5.93 -2.57
CA VAL A 19 -10.45 5.79 -3.79
C VAL A 19 -10.10 4.41 -4.32
N GLU A 20 -11.10 3.56 -4.58
CA GLU A 20 -10.93 2.37 -5.40
C GLU A 20 -10.70 2.81 -6.86
N VAL A 21 -9.61 3.53 -7.10
CA VAL A 21 -8.82 3.30 -8.30
C VAL A 21 -8.55 1.79 -8.26
N PRO A 22 -8.71 1.04 -9.38
CA PRO A 22 -8.45 -0.40 -9.36
C PRO A 22 -7.19 -0.67 -8.54
N ALA A 23 -7.24 -1.59 -7.58
CA ALA A 23 -6.16 -1.86 -6.62
C ALA A 23 -4.80 -2.24 -7.28
N CYS A 24 -4.74 -2.21 -8.62
CA CYS A 24 -3.61 -2.46 -9.49
C CYS A 24 -2.99 -1.19 -10.12
N VAL A 25 -3.45 0.03 -9.81
CA VAL A 25 -2.72 1.23 -10.25
C VAL A 25 -1.58 1.47 -9.27
N ASP A 26 -0.35 1.38 -9.78
CA ASP A 26 0.88 1.85 -9.15
C ASP A 26 1.12 3.30 -9.63
N PRO A 27 0.58 4.31 -8.92
CA PRO A 27 0.57 5.67 -9.41
C PRO A 27 1.93 6.32 -9.20
N CYS A 28 2.37 7.11 -10.18
CA CYS A 28 3.68 7.79 -10.12
C CYS A 28 3.67 9.02 -9.21
N ARG A 29 2.51 9.40 -8.68
CA ARG A 29 2.30 10.47 -7.69
C ARG A 29 0.96 10.32 -7.00
N ASP A 30 0.72 11.13 -5.99
CA ASP A 30 -0.61 11.30 -5.39
C ASP A 30 -1.69 11.62 -6.44
N VAL A 31 -2.87 11.05 -6.26
CA VAL A 31 -4.02 11.26 -7.13
C VAL A 31 -4.46 12.72 -7.08
N GLN A 32 -4.50 13.39 -8.23
CA GLN A 32 -5.05 14.74 -8.33
C GLN A 32 -6.58 14.64 -8.35
N GLU A 33 -7.26 15.37 -7.47
CA GLU A 33 -8.72 15.42 -7.41
C GLU A 33 -9.27 16.83 -7.68
N VAL A 34 -10.38 16.90 -8.39
CA VAL A 34 -11.19 18.13 -8.54
C VAL A 34 -12.67 17.79 -8.35
N ARG A 35 -13.47 18.78 -7.95
CA ARG A 35 -14.94 18.59 -7.81
C ARG A 35 -15.60 18.41 -9.17
N LEU A 36 -16.63 17.58 -9.24
CA LEU A 36 -17.51 17.47 -10.42
C LEU A 36 -18.71 18.39 -10.22
N MET A 37 -18.68 19.57 -10.86
CA MET A 37 -19.66 20.63 -10.66
C MET A 37 -20.79 20.53 -11.69
N ALA A 38 -21.99 20.20 -11.22
CA ALA A 38 -23.23 20.11 -11.99
C ALA A 38 -23.99 21.45 -11.98
N GLY A 39 -24.42 21.89 -13.17
CA GLY A 39 -25.25 23.10 -13.32
C GLY A 39 -24.63 24.37 -12.70
N GLN A 40 -23.29 24.46 -12.64
CA GLN A 40 -22.49 25.53 -12.02
C GLN A 40 -22.51 25.60 -10.47
N HIS A 41 -23.46 24.93 -9.80
CA HIS A 41 -23.74 25.22 -8.39
C HIS A 41 -23.77 23.98 -7.50
N TYR A 42 -23.93 22.79 -8.07
CA TYR A 42 -24.06 21.55 -7.31
C TYR A 42 -22.78 20.73 -7.43
N GLU A 43 -22.25 20.27 -6.30
CA GLU A 43 -21.22 19.24 -6.32
C GLU A 43 -21.90 17.88 -6.52
N ALA A 44 -21.72 17.30 -7.71
CA ALA A 44 -22.27 16.00 -8.06
C ALA A 44 -21.31 14.85 -7.77
N GLY A 45 -20.06 15.14 -7.40
CA GLY A 45 -19.02 14.16 -7.22
C GLY A 45 -17.61 14.72 -7.32
N LYS A 46 -16.67 13.86 -7.72
CA LYS A 46 -15.27 14.18 -7.96
C LYS A 46 -14.77 13.61 -9.29
N VAL A 47 -13.74 14.23 -9.84
CA VAL A 47 -12.92 13.71 -10.92
C VAL A 47 -11.51 13.48 -10.38
N TYR A 48 -10.96 12.31 -10.64
CA TYR A 48 -9.62 11.91 -10.23
C TYR A 48 -8.74 11.73 -11.46
N VAL A 49 -7.50 12.19 -11.39
CA VAL A 49 -6.51 12.02 -12.46
C VAL A 49 -5.18 11.54 -11.88
N VAL A 50 -4.64 10.48 -12.46
CA VAL A 50 -3.35 9.90 -12.06
C VAL A 50 -2.73 9.13 -13.21
N ASN A 51 -1.40 9.06 -13.32
CA ASN A 51 -0.71 8.21 -14.29
C ASN A 51 0.18 7.17 -13.62
N ASN A 52 0.33 6.02 -14.25
CA ASN A 52 1.42 5.07 -14.01
C ASN A 52 2.49 5.23 -15.10
N LYS A 53 3.39 4.25 -15.26
CA LYS A 53 4.46 4.25 -16.28
C LYS A 53 3.97 4.21 -17.74
N GLU A 54 2.74 3.75 -17.98
CA GLU A 54 2.25 3.45 -19.32
C GLU A 54 1.01 4.26 -19.71
N LYS A 55 0.14 4.58 -18.73
CA LYS A 55 -1.19 5.14 -18.96
C LYS A 55 -1.53 6.22 -17.94
N LEU A 56 -2.33 7.18 -18.40
CA LEU A 56 -3.09 8.11 -17.58
C LEU A 56 -4.50 7.55 -17.35
N TYR A 57 -5.00 7.68 -16.13
CA TYR A 57 -6.34 7.31 -15.72
C TYR A 57 -7.11 8.58 -15.34
N VAL A 58 -8.30 8.74 -15.90
CA VAL A 58 -9.26 9.79 -15.50
C VAL A 58 -10.53 9.10 -15.01
N ALA A 59 -10.83 9.23 -13.72
CA ALA A 59 -11.98 8.61 -13.07
C ALA A 59 -13.03 9.67 -12.70
N TYR A 60 -14.29 9.31 -12.84
CA TYR A 60 -15.45 10.07 -12.37
C TYR A 60 -16.13 9.28 -11.27
N GLU A 61 -16.42 9.94 -10.15
CA GLU A 61 -17.18 9.35 -9.04
C GLU A 61 -18.27 10.32 -8.62
N THR A 62 -19.54 9.93 -8.75
CA THR A 62 -20.66 10.74 -8.24
C THR A 62 -20.96 10.42 -6.79
N THR A 63 -21.34 11.43 -6.02
CA THR A 63 -21.68 11.31 -4.60
C THR A 63 -23.16 11.54 -4.33
N GLY A 64 -23.66 10.92 -3.24
CA GLY A 64 -25.06 11.05 -2.83
C GLY A 64 -26.07 10.56 -3.87
N GLU A 65 -27.07 11.40 -4.13
CA GLU A 65 -28.20 11.12 -5.04
C GLU A 65 -27.85 11.33 -6.52
N TRP A 66 -26.67 11.85 -6.83
CA TRP A 66 -26.22 12.03 -8.21
C TRP A 66 -25.77 10.71 -8.84
N LYS A 67 -26.03 10.58 -10.14
CA LYS A 67 -25.62 9.48 -11.02
C LYS A 67 -25.23 10.03 -12.39
N MET A 68 -24.41 9.31 -13.14
CA MET A 68 -24.00 9.64 -14.51
C MET A 68 -24.81 8.86 -15.55
N LYS A 69 -25.15 9.53 -16.65
CA LYS A 69 -25.71 8.95 -17.87
C LYS A 69 -24.67 8.82 -18.98
N ALA A 70 -23.80 9.81 -19.10
CA ALA A 70 -22.77 9.87 -20.12
C ALA A 70 -21.55 10.63 -19.64
N ILE A 71 -20.41 10.38 -20.28
CA ILE A 71 -19.21 11.20 -20.13
C ILE A 71 -18.67 11.62 -21.49
N HIS A 72 -18.13 12.84 -21.55
CA HIS A 72 -17.32 13.35 -22.65
C HIS A 72 -16.01 13.88 -22.05
N LEU A 73 -14.88 13.29 -22.44
CA LEU A 73 -13.58 13.62 -21.88
C LEU A 73 -12.61 14.05 -22.98
N PHE A 74 -11.97 15.18 -22.76
CA PHE A 74 -10.75 15.57 -23.47
C PHE A 74 -9.56 15.52 -22.52
N VAL A 75 -8.48 14.89 -22.99
CA VAL A 75 -7.14 14.98 -22.40
C VAL A 75 -6.17 15.20 -23.55
N GLY A 76 -5.32 16.21 -23.44
CA GLY A 76 -4.29 16.48 -24.44
C GLY A 76 -3.76 17.91 -24.38
N ALA A 77 -3.07 18.33 -25.44
CA ALA A 77 -2.54 19.69 -25.55
C ALA A 77 -3.68 20.73 -25.50
N CYS A 78 -3.50 21.78 -24.70
CA CYS A 78 -4.52 22.78 -24.45
C CYS A 78 -4.97 23.54 -25.70
N ASP A 79 -4.11 23.69 -26.71
CA ASP A 79 -4.42 24.30 -28.01
C ASP A 79 -5.28 23.40 -28.91
N LYS A 80 -5.42 22.11 -28.58
CA LYS A 80 -6.27 21.14 -29.28
C LYS A 80 -7.64 20.96 -28.66
N LEU A 81 -7.97 21.71 -27.61
CA LEU A 81 -9.31 21.69 -27.01
C LEU A 81 -10.37 22.00 -28.08
N PRO A 82 -11.37 21.13 -28.28
CA PRO A 82 -12.43 21.39 -29.24
C PRO A 82 -13.28 22.58 -28.80
N VAL A 83 -13.10 23.72 -29.47
CA VAL A 83 -13.85 24.96 -29.24
C VAL A 83 -14.57 25.43 -30.49
N ASN A 84 -15.72 26.08 -30.32
CA ASN A 84 -16.42 26.73 -31.42
C ASN A 84 -15.75 28.08 -31.78
N LYS A 85 -16.26 28.76 -32.83
CA LYS A 85 -15.74 30.08 -33.26
C LYS A 85 -15.75 31.17 -32.19
N GLN A 86 -16.52 31.00 -31.12
CA GLN A 86 -16.64 31.95 -30.01
C GLN A 86 -15.74 31.57 -28.82
N GLY A 87 -14.95 30.49 -28.94
CA GLY A 87 -14.04 30.00 -27.92
C GLY A 87 -14.70 29.11 -26.84
N ASN A 88 -15.97 28.73 -27.01
CA ASN A 88 -16.65 27.84 -26.06
C ASN A 88 -16.30 26.38 -26.36
N LEU A 89 -16.04 25.58 -25.32
CA LEU A 89 -15.83 24.14 -25.46
C LEU A 89 -17.04 23.45 -26.12
N VAL A 90 -16.76 22.40 -26.90
CA VAL A 90 -17.75 21.57 -27.61
C VAL A 90 -17.61 20.12 -27.13
N PRO A 91 -18.24 19.73 -26.00
CA PRO A 91 -18.10 18.38 -25.42
C PRO A 91 -18.44 17.25 -26.40
N GLY A 92 -19.44 17.47 -27.27
CA GLY A 92 -19.80 16.55 -28.34
C GLY A 92 -18.71 16.30 -29.39
N GLN A 93 -17.55 16.96 -29.31
CA GLN A 93 -16.37 16.73 -30.15
C GLN A 93 -15.17 16.16 -29.37
N PHE A 94 -15.32 15.89 -28.07
CA PHE A 94 -14.23 15.34 -27.27
C PHE A 94 -13.86 13.92 -27.72
N PRO A 95 -12.59 13.51 -27.67
CA PRO A 95 -12.15 12.23 -28.24
C PRO A 95 -12.68 11.01 -27.49
N TYR A 96 -12.85 11.11 -26.17
CA TYR A 96 -13.35 10.01 -25.34
C TYR A 96 -14.81 10.28 -24.97
N LYS A 97 -15.71 9.37 -25.34
CA LYS A 97 -17.15 9.49 -25.06
C LYS A 97 -17.74 8.14 -24.72
N VAL A 98 -18.63 8.13 -23.74
CA VAL A 98 -19.36 6.92 -23.35
C VAL A 98 -20.78 7.30 -22.98
N GLU A 99 -21.74 6.59 -23.56
CA GLU A 99 -23.14 6.57 -23.17
C GLU A 99 -23.38 5.29 -22.38
N PHE A 100 -23.91 5.39 -21.17
CA PHE A 100 -24.10 4.22 -20.31
C PHE A 100 -25.47 3.57 -20.52
N ASN A 101 -25.47 2.24 -20.59
CA ASN A 101 -26.69 1.44 -20.47
C ASN A 101 -27.11 1.39 -18.99
N GLY A 102 -27.76 2.45 -18.53
CA GLY A 102 -28.16 2.63 -17.13
C GLY A 102 -27.40 3.76 -16.42
N LEU A 103 -27.70 3.96 -15.15
CA LEU A 103 -27.10 5.02 -14.34
C LEU A 103 -25.86 4.51 -13.62
N GLN A 104 -24.73 5.21 -13.77
CA GLN A 104 -23.45 4.85 -13.16
C GLN A 104 -23.09 5.78 -12.02
N THR A 105 -22.39 5.25 -11.01
CA THR A 105 -21.78 6.08 -9.96
C THR A 105 -20.29 6.26 -10.11
N PHE A 106 -19.66 5.39 -10.89
CA PHE A 106 -18.22 5.39 -11.09
C PHE A 106 -17.90 4.95 -12.53
N TYR A 107 -16.94 5.61 -13.16
CA TYR A 107 -16.39 5.19 -14.44
C TYR A 107 -15.02 5.81 -14.64
N TYR A 108 -14.12 5.13 -15.36
CA TYR A 108 -12.81 5.67 -15.67
C TYR A 108 -12.40 5.40 -17.12
N VAL A 109 -11.51 6.26 -17.62
CA VAL A 109 -10.91 6.14 -18.96
C VAL A 109 -9.41 5.93 -18.79
N GLU A 110 -8.87 4.93 -19.49
CA GLU A 110 -7.43 4.70 -19.60
C GLU A 110 -6.91 5.30 -20.91
N ILE A 111 -5.84 6.07 -20.82
CA ILE A 111 -5.25 6.79 -21.95
C ILE A 111 -3.76 6.45 -22.02
N PRO A 112 -3.28 5.79 -23.07
CA PRO A 112 -1.85 5.52 -23.24
C PRO A 112 -1.04 6.82 -23.26
N LEU A 113 0.03 6.89 -22.45
CA LEU A 113 0.86 8.10 -22.33
C LEU A 113 1.56 8.46 -23.64
N ASP A 114 1.88 7.48 -24.47
CA ASP A 114 2.49 7.68 -25.80
C ASP A 114 1.58 8.41 -26.80
N THR A 115 0.29 8.55 -26.49
CA THR A 115 -0.68 9.34 -27.27
C THR A 115 -0.81 10.79 -26.79
N LEU A 116 -0.22 11.14 -25.65
CA LEU A 116 -0.29 12.46 -25.04
C LEU A 116 1.02 13.24 -25.24
N PRO A 117 0.97 14.58 -25.25
CA PRO A 117 2.18 15.38 -25.23
C PRO A 117 2.92 15.22 -23.90
N GLU A 118 4.24 15.37 -23.93
CA GLU A 118 5.05 15.43 -22.72
C GLU A 118 4.71 16.66 -21.86
N GLY A 119 4.91 16.55 -20.55
CA GLY A 119 4.65 17.64 -19.60
C GLY A 119 3.19 17.71 -19.15
N CYS A 120 2.61 18.92 -19.17
CA CYS A 120 1.27 19.15 -18.66
C CYS A 120 0.22 19.11 -19.78
N VAL A 121 -0.89 18.43 -19.50
CA VAL A 121 -2.05 18.28 -20.37
C VAL A 121 -3.24 19.03 -19.80
N CYS A 122 -4.12 19.50 -20.70
CA CYS A 122 -5.43 19.99 -20.33
C CYS A 122 -6.43 18.84 -20.25
N VAL A 123 -7.17 18.80 -19.15
CA VAL A 123 -8.28 17.88 -18.91
C VAL A 123 -9.58 18.67 -18.91
N ALA A 124 -10.50 18.34 -19.82
CA ALA A 124 -11.88 18.83 -19.79
C ALA A 124 -12.81 17.63 -19.58
N ALA A 125 -13.21 17.44 -18.33
CA ALA A 125 -13.97 16.29 -17.87
C ALA A 125 -15.46 16.64 -17.80
N HIS A 126 -16.22 16.38 -18.87
CA HIS A 126 -17.66 16.63 -18.93
C HIS A 126 -18.45 15.36 -18.61
N ALA A 127 -19.54 15.51 -17.85
CA ALA A 127 -20.49 14.43 -17.60
C ALA A 127 -21.93 14.93 -17.74
N GLU A 128 -22.82 14.05 -18.18
CA GLU A 128 -24.26 14.24 -18.06
C GLU A 128 -24.71 13.53 -16.79
N VAL A 129 -25.21 14.29 -15.82
CA VAL A 129 -25.57 13.78 -14.50
C VAL A 129 -27.06 13.97 -14.21
N VAL A 130 -27.60 13.06 -13.42
CA VAL A 130 -28.97 13.13 -12.93
C VAL A 130 -29.01 12.93 -11.43
N LYS A 131 -29.93 13.62 -10.77
CA LYS A 131 -30.23 13.41 -9.36
C LYS A 131 -31.42 12.45 -9.25
N VAL A 132 -31.24 11.35 -8.53
CA VAL A 132 -32.26 10.30 -8.35
C VAL A 132 -32.68 10.25 -6.89
N VAL A 133 -33.97 10.49 -6.65
CA VAL A 133 -34.59 10.44 -5.32
C VAL A 133 -35.76 9.46 -5.40
N ASP A 134 -35.82 8.51 -4.48
CA ASP A 134 -36.88 7.47 -4.45
C ASP A 134 -37.05 6.70 -5.78
N GLY A 135 -35.96 6.52 -6.52
CA GLY A 135 -35.95 5.81 -7.80
C GLY A 135 -36.38 6.65 -9.01
N GLU A 136 -36.75 7.90 -8.82
CA GLU A 136 -37.15 8.83 -9.88
C GLU A 136 -36.07 9.88 -10.16
N ILE A 137 -35.89 10.23 -11.43
CA ILE A 137 -35.00 11.32 -11.83
C ILE A 137 -35.69 12.64 -11.55
N VAL A 138 -35.22 13.38 -10.54
CA VAL A 138 -35.79 14.67 -10.13
C VAL A 138 -35.05 15.88 -10.71
N GLN A 139 -33.83 15.68 -11.21
CA GLN A 139 -33.01 16.73 -11.82
C GLN A 139 -32.05 16.14 -12.86
N SER A 140 -31.76 16.88 -13.93
CA SER A 140 -30.75 16.54 -14.94
C SER A 140 -29.88 17.77 -15.22
N GLU A 141 -28.57 17.60 -15.20
CA GLU A 141 -27.60 18.68 -15.38
C GLU A 141 -26.43 18.21 -16.25
N THR A 142 -25.75 19.16 -16.88
CA THR A 142 -24.37 18.94 -17.33
C THR A 142 -23.42 19.25 -16.19
N ALA A 143 -22.33 18.51 -16.11
CA ALA A 143 -21.30 18.67 -15.10
C ALA A 143 -19.91 18.78 -15.73
N PHE A 144 -19.02 19.52 -15.08
CA PHE A 144 -17.61 19.62 -15.43
C PHE A 144 -16.72 19.42 -14.21
N GLY A 145 -15.60 18.72 -14.41
CA GLY A 145 -14.48 18.78 -13.48
C GLY A 145 -14.06 20.24 -13.26
N GLU A 146 -14.00 20.64 -12.00
CA GLU A 146 -13.74 22.02 -11.60
C GLU A 146 -12.36 22.49 -12.05
N GLY A 147 -12.30 23.73 -12.53
CA GLY A 147 -11.06 24.35 -12.93
C GLY A 147 -11.27 25.72 -13.57
N GLU A 148 -10.42 26.06 -14.52
CA GLU A 148 -10.46 27.29 -15.28
C GLU A 148 -11.61 27.30 -16.30
N LYS A 149 -12.37 28.39 -16.31
CA LYS A 149 -13.44 28.62 -17.29
C LYS A 149 -12.86 28.81 -18.70
N VAL A 150 -13.47 28.16 -19.69
CA VAL A 150 -13.07 28.24 -21.10
C VAL A 150 -14.15 28.93 -21.93
N GLY A 151 -13.80 30.05 -22.57
CA GLY A 151 -14.72 30.81 -23.39
C GLY A 151 -15.71 31.64 -22.56
N LYS A 152 -16.91 31.85 -23.11
CA LYS A 152 -17.97 32.67 -22.50
C LYS A 152 -18.93 31.84 -21.65
N ASN A 153 -19.11 30.56 -21.98
CA ASN A 153 -19.91 29.64 -21.18
C ASN A 153 -19.15 29.18 -19.93
N TRP A 154 -19.84 28.50 -19.01
CA TRP A 154 -19.28 28.09 -17.72
C TRP A 154 -18.41 26.82 -17.80
N PHE A 155 -18.12 26.29 -18.99
CA PHE A 155 -17.41 25.03 -19.13
C PHE A 155 -15.98 25.19 -18.66
N MET A 156 -15.46 24.16 -18.00
CA MET A 156 -14.19 24.22 -17.30
C MET A 156 -13.18 23.22 -17.87
N LYS A 157 -11.91 23.55 -17.68
CA LYS A 157 -10.78 22.65 -17.83
C LYS A 157 -9.89 22.79 -16.60
N PHE A 158 -9.09 21.78 -16.31
CA PHE A 158 -7.98 21.90 -15.38
C PHE A 158 -6.72 21.29 -15.99
N GLU A 159 -5.58 21.60 -15.40
CA GLU A 159 -4.30 21.09 -15.84
C GLU A 159 -3.89 19.87 -15.01
N TYR A 160 -3.29 18.88 -15.68
CA TYR A 160 -2.62 17.75 -15.04
C TYR A 160 -1.21 17.64 -15.64
N CYS A 161 -0.18 17.72 -14.79
CA CYS A 161 1.19 17.47 -15.20
C CYS A 161 1.51 15.98 -15.07
N ILE A 162 1.87 15.36 -16.21
CA ILE A 162 2.22 13.93 -16.24
C ILE A 162 3.44 13.73 -15.35
N ALA A 163 3.30 12.90 -14.33
CA ALA A 163 4.38 12.58 -13.42
C ALA A 163 5.36 11.65 -14.12
N VAL A 164 6.65 11.98 -14.02
CA VAL A 164 7.70 11.02 -14.36
C VAL A 164 7.74 9.99 -13.26
N CYS A 165 7.53 8.73 -13.64
CA CYS A 165 7.66 7.61 -12.73
C CYS A 165 9.15 7.36 -12.52
N GLU A 166 9.74 8.05 -11.55
CA GLU A 166 11.09 7.75 -11.12
C GLU A 166 11.05 6.40 -10.43
N ASP A 167 11.80 5.44 -10.97
CA ASP A 167 12.20 4.29 -10.17
C ASP A 167 12.99 4.86 -9.00
N GLU A 168 12.42 4.85 -7.78
CA GLU A 168 13.19 5.20 -6.60
C GLU A 168 14.47 4.35 -6.64
N PRO A 169 15.66 4.99 -6.61
CA PRO A 169 16.90 4.24 -6.70
C PRO A 169 16.90 3.21 -5.56
N PRO A 170 17.30 1.95 -5.82
CA PRO A 170 17.33 0.96 -4.77
C PRO A 170 18.20 1.50 -3.64
N VAL A 171 17.62 1.59 -2.44
CA VAL A 171 18.39 1.99 -1.25
C VAL A 171 19.57 1.03 -1.14
N GLU A 172 20.78 1.56 -1.29
CA GLU A 172 21.98 0.74 -1.17
C GLU A 172 22.11 0.30 0.29
N MET A 173 21.74 -0.97 0.55
CA MET A 173 21.86 -1.57 1.86
C MET A 173 23.10 -2.44 1.90
N CYS A 174 24.03 -2.09 2.80
CA CYS A 174 25.18 -2.91 3.08
C CYS A 174 24.91 -3.82 4.27
N TYR A 175 25.59 -4.97 4.24
CA TYR A 175 25.32 -6.06 5.16
C TYR A 175 26.63 -6.54 5.77
N GLN A 176 26.58 -6.83 7.07
CA GLN A 176 27.67 -7.49 7.78
C GLN A 176 27.20 -8.84 8.33
N ASP A 177 27.96 -9.89 8.03
CA ASP A 177 27.75 -11.23 8.55
C ASP A 177 27.93 -11.25 10.08
N GLU A 178 26.97 -11.85 10.76
CA GLU A 178 26.94 -12.02 12.21
C GLU A 178 26.32 -13.37 12.60
N THR A 179 26.60 -13.79 13.83
CA THR A 179 25.85 -14.88 14.47
C THR A 179 24.80 -14.29 15.39
N ALA A 180 23.63 -14.93 15.48
CA ALA A 180 22.53 -14.48 16.31
C ALA A 180 21.94 -15.60 17.16
N TRP A 181 21.42 -15.24 18.33
CA TRP A 181 20.72 -16.15 19.23
C TRP A 181 19.38 -15.57 19.66
N ALA A 182 18.37 -16.43 19.80
CA ALA A 182 17.13 -16.07 20.49
C ALA A 182 17.42 -15.77 21.96
N ALA A 183 16.85 -14.68 22.47
CA ALA A 183 17.05 -14.19 23.82
C ALA A 183 16.58 -15.21 24.86
N GLY A 184 17.34 -15.31 25.94
CA GLY A 184 17.03 -16.23 27.04
C GLY A 184 18.20 -16.41 28.00
N SER A 185 18.20 -17.52 28.71
CA SER A 185 19.25 -17.87 29.67
C SER A 185 20.53 -18.31 28.99
N ARG A 186 21.66 -18.07 29.64
CA ARG A 186 22.99 -18.41 29.11
C ARG A 186 23.30 -19.89 29.26
N TYR A 187 23.90 -20.50 28.24
CA TYR A 187 24.47 -21.85 28.32
C TYR A 187 25.64 -21.94 29.32
N VAL A 188 26.48 -20.89 29.36
CA VAL A 188 27.62 -20.75 30.27
C VAL A 188 27.72 -19.32 30.79
N THR A 189 28.25 -19.16 32.01
CA THR A 189 28.36 -17.86 32.70
C THR A 189 29.56 -17.03 32.25
N GLN A 190 30.58 -17.64 31.62
CA GLN A 190 31.78 -16.97 31.15
C GLN A 190 32.20 -17.47 29.76
N GLY A 191 32.70 -16.57 28.92
CA GLY A 191 33.18 -16.90 27.57
C GLY A 191 32.09 -16.76 26.51
N ASN A 192 31.59 -17.88 25.99
CA ASN A 192 30.64 -17.92 24.87
C ASN A 192 29.31 -17.24 25.21
N TRP A 193 28.76 -16.46 24.27
CA TRP A 193 27.57 -15.66 24.46
C TRP A 193 26.20 -16.31 24.20
N ALA A 194 26.19 -17.58 23.78
CA ALA A 194 24.99 -18.32 23.43
C ALA A 194 23.93 -18.39 24.53
N THR A 195 22.67 -18.32 24.09
CA THR A 195 21.48 -18.41 24.94
C THR A 195 20.52 -19.51 24.48
N TYR A 196 19.73 -20.02 25.41
CA TYR A 196 18.57 -20.85 25.15
C TYR A 196 17.34 -20.18 25.74
N THR A 197 16.18 -20.43 25.13
CA THR A 197 14.92 -19.81 25.52
C THR A 197 13.93 -20.87 26.02
N PRO A 198 13.20 -20.64 27.12
CA PRO A 198 12.11 -21.52 27.52
C PRO A 198 10.97 -21.47 26.49
N TYR A 199 10.30 -22.59 26.28
CA TYR A 199 9.09 -22.62 25.46
C TYR A 199 7.96 -21.83 26.13
N VAL A 200 7.47 -20.82 25.43
CA VAL A 200 6.25 -20.09 25.79
C VAL A 200 5.46 -19.83 24.50
N ALA A 201 4.29 -20.44 24.40
CA ALA A 201 3.43 -20.30 23.22
C ALA A 201 3.05 -18.83 22.96
N ASN A 202 2.94 -18.47 21.68
CA ASN A 202 2.43 -17.20 21.18
C ASN A 202 3.11 -15.94 21.74
N THR A 203 4.31 -16.09 22.29
CA THR A 203 5.09 -14.98 22.87
C THR A 203 6.34 -14.75 22.01
N PRO A 204 6.51 -13.56 21.41
CA PRO A 204 7.73 -13.23 20.68
C PRO A 204 8.95 -13.17 21.58
N VAL A 205 10.02 -13.83 21.17
CA VAL A 205 11.34 -13.77 21.78
C VAL A 205 12.28 -13.04 20.82
N ASN A 206 12.92 -11.98 21.29
CA ASN A 206 13.87 -11.21 20.48
C ASN A 206 15.08 -12.05 20.05
N VAL A 207 15.61 -11.80 18.86
CA VAL A 207 16.83 -12.43 18.34
C VAL A 207 17.89 -11.34 18.17
N PHE A 208 19.05 -11.54 18.82
CA PHE A 208 20.14 -10.58 18.81
C PHE A 208 21.36 -11.12 18.07
N ALA A 209 21.81 -10.38 17.07
CA ALA A 209 23.08 -10.57 16.38
C ALA A 209 24.21 -9.86 17.11
N GLY A 210 25.41 -10.45 17.15
CA GLY A 210 26.58 -9.82 17.77
C GLY A 210 26.32 -9.37 19.22
N GLN A 211 25.57 -10.17 19.99
CA GLN A 211 25.13 -9.93 21.37
C GLN A 211 24.05 -8.86 21.58
N ASN A 212 24.04 -7.76 20.83
CA ASN A 212 23.22 -6.60 21.18
C ASN A 212 22.34 -6.05 20.04
N TYR A 213 22.56 -6.48 18.79
CA TYR A 213 21.83 -5.92 17.65
C TYR A 213 20.55 -6.72 17.39
N LEU A 214 19.39 -6.11 17.62
CA LEU A 214 18.09 -6.76 17.39
C LEU A 214 17.88 -6.98 15.88
N VAL A 215 17.85 -8.23 15.43
CA VAL A 215 17.68 -8.62 14.01
C VAL A 215 16.33 -9.27 13.71
N GLY A 216 15.57 -9.63 14.73
CA GLY A 216 14.32 -10.34 14.51
C GLY A 216 13.65 -10.80 15.79
N THR A 217 12.60 -11.58 15.61
CA THR A 217 11.91 -12.31 16.68
C THR A 217 11.72 -13.76 16.27
N VAL A 218 11.54 -14.61 17.27
CA VAL A 218 11.04 -15.96 17.12
C VAL A 218 9.75 -16.12 17.91
N THR A 219 8.76 -16.78 17.32
CA THR A 219 7.51 -17.16 17.99
C THR A 219 7.32 -18.67 17.94
N PHE A 220 6.68 -19.20 18.98
CA PHE A 220 6.31 -20.60 19.07
C PHE A 220 4.79 -20.72 18.97
N SER A 221 4.29 -21.66 18.17
CA SER A 221 2.87 -22.02 18.20
C SER A 221 2.48 -22.72 19.51
N GLU A 222 1.18 -22.94 19.70
CA GLU A 222 0.72 -23.97 20.63
C GLU A 222 1.21 -25.35 20.19
N VAL A 223 1.36 -26.27 21.15
CA VAL A 223 1.72 -27.66 20.86
C VAL A 223 0.50 -28.38 20.28
N VAL A 224 0.64 -28.89 19.06
CA VAL A 224 -0.36 -29.73 18.38
C VAL A 224 0.30 -31.06 18.03
N ASP A 225 -0.29 -32.17 18.46
CA ASP A 225 0.23 -33.52 18.24
C ASP A 225 1.71 -33.71 18.66
N GLY A 226 2.09 -33.09 19.77
CA GLY A 226 3.45 -33.15 20.31
C GLY A 226 4.47 -32.33 19.53
N LYS A 227 4.04 -31.47 18.60
CA LYS A 227 4.91 -30.62 17.77
C LYS A 227 4.62 -29.15 17.98
N VAL A 228 5.63 -28.32 17.73
CA VAL A 228 5.56 -26.87 17.73
C VAL A 228 6.06 -26.32 16.40
N THR A 229 5.39 -25.29 15.88
CA THR A 229 5.89 -24.48 14.76
C THR A 229 6.63 -23.27 15.32
N ILE A 230 7.86 -23.10 14.87
CA ILE A 230 8.77 -22.00 15.22
C ILE A 230 8.85 -21.08 14.01
N THR A 231 8.46 -19.82 14.18
CA THR A 231 8.47 -18.82 13.10
C THR A 231 9.45 -17.70 13.41
N LEU A 232 10.37 -17.46 12.48
CA LEU A 232 11.36 -16.39 12.51
C LEU A 232 10.85 -15.20 11.69
N ALA A 233 10.80 -14.03 12.31
CA ALA A 233 10.47 -12.78 11.64
C ALA A 233 11.69 -11.85 11.67
N ALA A 234 12.12 -11.38 10.50
CA ALA A 234 13.19 -10.40 10.39
C ALA A 234 12.71 -9.02 10.85
N LEU A 235 13.60 -8.28 11.52
CA LEU A 235 13.42 -6.87 11.88
C LEU A 235 14.65 -6.08 11.40
N ASN A 236 14.49 -4.76 11.28
CA ASN A 236 15.59 -3.83 10.93
C ASN A 236 16.32 -4.18 9.63
N GLY A 237 15.60 -4.74 8.65
CA GLY A 237 16.17 -5.14 7.34
C GLY A 237 17.17 -6.28 7.40
N ALA A 238 17.35 -6.96 8.54
CA ALA A 238 18.25 -8.10 8.64
C ALA A 238 17.77 -9.27 7.78
N ARG A 239 18.70 -10.12 7.35
CA ARG A 239 18.39 -11.32 6.55
C ARG A 239 19.25 -12.50 6.98
N LEU A 240 18.87 -13.71 6.59
CA LEU A 240 19.73 -14.89 6.78
C LEU A 240 20.91 -14.83 5.82
N GLN A 241 22.08 -15.31 6.26
CA GLN A 241 23.22 -15.54 5.38
C GLN A 241 22.88 -16.62 4.35
N SER A 242 23.40 -16.48 3.12
CA SER A 242 23.26 -17.49 2.07
C SER A 242 24.28 -18.61 2.27
N VAL A 243 24.05 -19.44 3.29
CA VAL A 243 24.89 -20.59 3.65
C VAL A 243 24.06 -21.88 3.69
N ALA A 244 24.71 -23.03 3.83
CA ALA A 244 24.03 -24.33 3.80
C ALA A 244 23.00 -24.51 4.93
N GLU A 245 23.28 -23.97 6.12
CA GLU A 245 22.47 -24.15 7.33
C GLU A 245 22.40 -22.84 8.13
N SER A 246 21.72 -21.82 7.62
CA SER A 246 21.61 -20.51 8.29
C SER A 246 20.75 -20.53 9.56
N VAL A 247 19.88 -21.53 9.72
CA VAL A 247 19.01 -21.72 10.88
C VAL A 247 19.34 -23.06 11.54
N LYS A 248 19.68 -23.03 12.83
CA LYS A 248 20.01 -24.22 13.63
C LYS A 248 19.22 -24.19 14.93
N ILE A 249 18.40 -25.21 15.15
CA ILE A 249 17.52 -25.32 16.33
C ILE A 249 17.84 -26.63 17.05
N GLN A 250 17.92 -26.56 18.38
CA GLN A 250 18.02 -27.72 19.26
C GLN A 250 16.97 -27.60 20.37
N GLY A 251 16.14 -28.62 20.50
CA GLY A 251 15.22 -28.78 21.62
C GLY A 251 15.86 -29.52 22.80
N TYR A 252 15.43 -29.17 24.01
CA TYR A 252 15.88 -29.79 25.26
C TYR A 252 14.72 -29.98 26.25
N GLU A 253 14.63 -31.16 26.86
CA GLU A 253 13.67 -31.48 27.92
C GLU A 253 13.97 -30.74 29.24
N THR A 254 15.25 -30.46 29.49
CA THR A 254 15.74 -29.75 30.66
C THR A 254 16.66 -28.62 30.24
N ALA A 255 16.77 -27.57 31.06
CA ALA A 255 17.65 -26.44 30.80
C ALA A 255 19.09 -26.92 30.48
N PRO A 256 19.64 -26.62 29.30
CA PRO A 256 20.96 -27.09 28.90
C PRO A 256 22.08 -26.29 29.59
N SER A 257 23.28 -26.87 29.62
CA SER A 257 24.48 -26.23 30.12
C SER A 257 25.71 -26.65 29.32
N GLY A 258 26.80 -25.91 29.47
CA GLY A 258 28.03 -26.13 28.70
C GLY A 258 27.98 -25.47 27.33
N ASN A 259 29.11 -25.40 26.63
CA ASN A 259 29.17 -24.70 25.36
C ASN A 259 28.34 -25.44 24.30
N PRO A 260 27.36 -24.77 23.67
CA PRO A 260 26.61 -25.38 22.59
C PRO A 260 27.51 -25.52 21.36
N ALA A 261 27.26 -26.56 20.56
CA ALA A 261 27.85 -26.76 19.25
C ALA A 261 26.75 -26.71 18.19
N PRO A 262 26.34 -25.52 17.70
CA PRO A 262 25.21 -25.39 16.76
C PRO A 262 25.32 -26.28 15.52
N GLY A 263 26.53 -26.49 14.99
CA GLY A 263 26.75 -27.38 13.84
C GLY A 263 26.40 -28.87 14.09
N GLN A 264 26.29 -29.27 15.37
CA GLN A 264 25.91 -30.61 15.82
C GLN A 264 24.46 -30.67 16.31
N PHE A 265 23.67 -29.61 16.15
CA PHE A 265 22.24 -29.64 16.49
C PHE A 265 21.51 -30.63 15.58
N THR A 266 20.58 -31.37 16.17
CA THR A 266 19.86 -32.47 15.50
C THR A 266 18.37 -32.22 15.36
N THR A 267 17.78 -31.30 16.14
CA THR A 267 16.34 -31.01 16.05
C THR A 267 15.98 -30.38 14.71
N TYR A 268 16.74 -29.38 14.25
CA TYR A 268 16.63 -28.86 12.89
C TYR A 268 17.88 -28.09 12.46
N LYS A 269 18.28 -28.27 11.20
CA LYS A 269 19.27 -27.44 10.51
C LYS A 269 18.83 -27.23 9.07
N GLY A 270 18.83 -25.99 8.61
CA GLY A 270 18.37 -25.63 7.26
C GLY A 270 18.30 -24.13 7.08
N ASN A 271 17.46 -23.68 6.14
CA ASN A 271 17.31 -22.26 5.78
C ASN A 271 15.88 -21.75 5.89
N GLU A 272 14.91 -22.60 6.24
CA GLU A 272 13.52 -22.20 6.42
C GLU A 272 13.33 -21.30 7.64
N THR A 273 12.52 -20.26 7.48
CA THR A 273 12.13 -19.33 8.56
C THR A 273 10.90 -19.81 9.32
N THR A 274 10.20 -20.84 8.84
CA THR A 274 9.10 -21.50 9.55
C THR A 274 9.36 -22.98 9.61
N VAL A 275 9.55 -23.51 10.82
CA VAL A 275 10.01 -24.88 11.05
C VAL A 275 9.09 -25.56 12.04
N THR A 276 8.65 -26.78 11.75
CA THR A 276 7.88 -27.60 12.70
C THR A 276 8.78 -28.70 13.28
N VAL A 277 8.91 -28.74 14.60
CA VAL A 277 9.75 -29.67 15.35
C VAL A 277 8.98 -30.29 16.51
N ASP A 278 9.52 -31.33 17.15
CA ASP A 278 8.91 -31.86 18.39
C ASP A 278 8.92 -30.80 19.50
N ALA A 279 7.94 -30.88 20.40
CA ALA A 279 7.80 -29.98 21.53
C ALA A 279 8.82 -30.31 22.63
N TYR A 280 9.53 -29.30 23.12
CA TYR A 280 10.54 -29.38 24.18
C TYR A 280 10.35 -28.23 25.17
N ALA A 281 10.87 -28.38 26.39
CA ALA A 281 10.80 -27.33 27.41
C ALA A 281 11.67 -26.10 27.09
N TYR A 282 12.79 -26.30 26.37
CA TYR A 282 13.73 -25.24 26.02
C TYR A 282 14.24 -25.42 24.58
N TYR A 283 14.63 -24.29 23.97
CA TYR A 283 15.19 -24.27 22.62
C TYR A 283 16.47 -23.43 22.56
N GLY A 284 17.52 -23.99 21.97
CA GLY A 284 18.65 -23.24 21.44
C GLY A 284 18.36 -22.88 20.00
N ILE A 285 18.28 -21.59 19.68
CA ILE A 285 17.98 -21.11 18.33
C ILE A 285 19.14 -20.21 17.91
N HIS A 286 19.96 -20.72 17.00
CA HIS A 286 21.16 -20.07 16.48
C HIS A 286 21.00 -19.78 15.00
N LEU A 287 21.26 -18.54 14.60
CA LEU A 287 21.11 -18.08 13.24
C LEU A 287 22.43 -17.50 12.71
N ASP A 288 22.75 -17.78 11.45
CA ASP A 288 23.75 -17.04 10.69
C ASP A 288 23.00 -15.94 9.92
N VAL A 289 23.19 -14.69 10.35
CA VAL A 289 22.42 -13.53 9.84
C VAL A 289 23.33 -12.48 9.24
N GLN A 290 22.75 -11.58 8.47
CA GLN A 290 23.36 -10.36 8.00
C GLN A 290 22.58 -9.19 8.59
N ARG A 291 23.24 -8.37 9.41
CA ARG A 291 22.66 -7.12 9.91
C ARG A 291 22.95 -5.98 8.93
N VAL A 292 22.02 -5.03 8.86
CA VAL A 292 22.21 -3.82 8.05
C VAL A 292 23.31 -2.96 8.68
N VAL A 293 24.20 -2.46 7.84
CA VAL A 293 25.29 -1.53 8.18
C VAL A 293 25.36 -0.42 7.15
N ASP A 294 26.01 0.68 7.52
CA ASP A 294 26.34 1.75 6.59
C ASP A 294 27.25 1.21 5.48
N CYS A 295 27.01 1.66 4.25
CA CYS A 295 27.86 1.29 3.13
C CYS A 295 29.23 1.96 3.25
N PRO A 296 30.32 1.23 2.95
CA PRO A 296 31.64 1.83 2.90
C PRO A 296 31.67 2.90 1.81
N GLU A 297 32.28 4.05 2.12
CA GLU A 297 32.57 5.13 1.16
C GLU A 297 33.53 4.68 0.05
#